data_AF-A0A7J7HKM2-F1
#
_entry.id   AF-A0A7J7HKM2-F1
#
_cell.length_a   1.000
_cell.length_b   1.000
_cell.length_c   1.000
_cell.angle_alpha   90.00
_cell.angle_beta   90.00
_cell.angle_gamma   90.00
#
_symmetry.space_group_name_H-M   'P 1'
#
loop_
_entity.id
_entity.type
_entity.pdbx_description
1 polymer ?
#
loop_
_entity_poly.entity_id
_entity_poly.type
_entity_poly.pdbx_seq_one_letter_code
_entity_poly.pdbx_strand_id
1 'polypeptide(L)'
;MSSLLHQRPLHNTLTNPSSLSPRSPSDFPKPSTIFNRTSLLLLLSLLVILGVFVPWIGLPQGLFTSSRVSISKWKDYTLAEAVANVAKNGTVVVCAVSQPYLPFLNNWLISIARQKHHEKVLVIAEDYATLFKVNEKWPGHAVLVPPAPDAQTAHKFGSQGFFNFTSRRPRHLLQILELGYNVMYNDVDMVWLADPFPYLQGKHDVYFTDDMAAVKPLNHSHALPPPGKKGRTYICSCMIFLRPTSGAKLVMKKWIEELQAQPWSKAKKANDQPAFNWALNKTAGQVDLYLLPQAAFPTGGLYFKNRTWVQETKGMHVIIHNNYITGFDKKIKRFHDFDLWLVDDHAHESPLGRL
;
A
#
# COMPACT_ATOMS: atom_id res chain seq x y z
N MET A 1 -44.09 36.29 -35.43
CA MET A 1 -45.50 36.72 -35.60
C MET A 1 -46.34 35.74 -34.78
N SER A 2 -47.09 36.16 -33.76
CA SER A 2 -48.35 36.93 -33.82
C SER A 2 -49.50 36.12 -34.44
N SER A 3 -50.69 36.00 -33.83
CA SER A 3 -51.18 36.63 -32.57
C SER A 3 -52.57 36.14 -32.12
N LEU A 4 -52.90 36.23 -30.81
CA LEU A 4 -54.27 36.39 -30.23
C LEU A 4 -55.25 35.18 -30.46
N LEU A 5 -56.45 35.03 -29.84
CA LEU A 5 -57.09 35.52 -28.59
C LEU A 5 -58.31 34.62 -28.27
N HIS A 6 -58.70 34.50 -26.98
CA HIS A 6 -60.08 34.69 -26.46
C HIS A 6 -60.01 34.70 -24.90
N GLN A 7 -60.64 35.58 -24.09
CA GLN A 7 -62.07 35.96 -23.89
C GLN A 7 -62.93 34.82 -23.28
N ARG A 8 -63.74 34.98 -22.20
CA ARG A 8 -64.53 36.13 -21.67
C ARG A 8 -64.68 36.18 -20.10
N PRO A 9 -65.36 37.22 -19.51
CA PRO A 9 -65.41 37.52 -18.06
C PRO A 9 -66.85 37.57 -17.43
N LEU A 10 -66.98 38.05 -16.18
CA LEU A 10 -68.10 38.84 -15.54
C LEU A 10 -67.57 39.38 -14.16
N HIS A 11 -67.67 40.66 -13.74
CA HIS A 11 -68.83 41.47 -13.25
C HIS A 11 -69.53 40.89 -11.99
N ASN A 12 -69.83 41.61 -10.89
CA ASN A 12 -70.19 43.04 -10.63
C ASN A 12 -69.62 43.54 -9.26
N THR A 13 -69.19 44.80 -9.04
CA THR A 13 -69.91 46.02 -8.50
C THR A 13 -70.76 45.82 -7.23
N LEU A 14 -70.87 46.77 -6.27
CA LEU A 14 -70.42 48.19 -6.17
C LEU A 14 -69.26 48.36 -5.12
N THR A 15 -68.96 49.41 -4.31
CA THR A 15 -69.58 50.72 -3.90
C THR A 15 -68.51 51.77 -3.45
N ASN A 16 -68.89 52.81 -2.67
CA ASN A 16 -68.15 54.06 -2.35
C ASN A 16 -68.53 54.58 -0.92
N PRO A 17 -67.91 55.65 -0.33
CA PRO A 17 -66.48 55.99 -0.23
C PRO A 17 -66.07 56.61 1.16
N SER A 18 -64.79 57.01 1.32
CA SER A 18 -64.24 57.92 2.39
C SER A 18 -64.13 57.34 3.83
N SER A 19 -63.26 57.82 4.76
CA SER A 19 -62.31 58.96 4.76
C SER A 19 -61.06 58.75 5.67
N LEU A 20 -59.98 59.52 5.42
CA LEU A 20 -58.91 60.00 6.33
C LEU A 20 -58.22 59.06 7.36
N SER A 21 -56.98 58.60 7.09
CA SER A 21 -55.74 58.90 7.86
C SER A 21 -54.49 58.10 7.40
N PRO A 22 -53.23 58.54 7.68
CA PRO A 22 -52.01 57.99 7.06
C PRO A 22 -51.07 57.16 7.97
N ARG A 23 -50.03 56.56 7.35
CA ARG A 23 -48.96 55.63 7.84
C ARG A 23 -49.30 54.14 7.58
N SER A 24 -48.37 53.25 7.18
CA SER A 24 -46.90 53.33 7.06
C SER A 24 -46.39 52.68 5.76
N PRO A 25 -45.20 53.05 5.24
CA PRO A 25 -44.49 52.25 4.23
C PRO A 25 -43.83 51.01 4.88
N SER A 26 -43.72 49.92 4.13
CA SER A 26 -43.11 48.65 4.56
C SER A 26 -41.57 48.67 4.49
N ASP A 27 -40.91 48.11 5.50
CA ASP A 27 -39.45 47.98 5.53
C ASP A 27 -38.90 47.00 4.47
N PHE A 28 -37.80 47.41 3.81
CA PHE A 28 -36.90 46.51 3.10
C PHE A 28 -35.78 46.07 4.05
N PRO A 29 -35.53 44.75 4.25
CA PRO A 29 -34.41 44.30 5.08
C PRO A 29 -33.07 44.61 4.39
N LYS A 30 -32.27 45.49 5.00
CA LYS A 30 -30.87 45.74 4.60
C LYS A 30 -29.96 44.60 5.11
N PRO A 31 -28.88 44.25 4.39
CA PRO A 31 -27.92 43.26 4.87
C PRO A 31 -27.21 43.75 6.13
N SER A 32 -27.04 42.86 7.11
CA SER A 32 -26.41 43.16 8.39
C SER A 32 -24.88 43.26 8.27
N THR A 33 -24.33 44.45 8.52
CA THR A 33 -22.88 44.65 8.59
C THR A 33 -22.36 44.22 9.97
N ILE A 34 -21.85 42.99 10.07
CA ILE A 34 -21.35 42.36 11.31
C ILE A 34 -19.98 42.94 11.77
N PHE A 35 -19.70 44.22 11.46
CA PHE A 35 -18.51 44.96 11.90
C PHE A 35 -18.85 46.41 12.25
N ASN A 36 -19.45 46.59 13.43
CA ASN A 36 -19.43 47.88 14.12
C ASN A 36 -18.07 48.07 14.83
N ARG A 37 -17.64 49.32 15.04
CA ARG A 37 -16.38 49.66 15.73
C ARG A 37 -16.33 49.06 17.15
N THR A 38 -17.46 48.99 17.85
CA THR A 38 -17.56 48.31 19.16
C THR A 38 -17.26 46.82 19.07
N SER A 39 -17.75 46.10 18.05
CA SER A 39 -17.44 44.68 17.82
C SER A 39 -15.96 44.46 17.53
N LEU A 40 -15.34 45.33 16.72
CA LEU A 40 -13.91 45.30 16.45
C LEU A 40 -13.06 45.58 17.70
N LEU A 41 -13.46 46.57 18.51
CA LEU A 41 -12.80 46.90 19.78
C LEU A 41 -12.92 45.76 20.80
N LEU A 42 -14.08 45.11 20.90
CA LEU A 42 -14.28 43.93 21.75
C LEU A 42 -13.43 42.74 21.27
N LEU A 43 -13.31 42.53 19.96
CA LEU A 43 -12.45 41.48 19.41
C LEU A 43 -10.97 41.76 19.70
N LEU A 44 -10.54 43.02 19.56
CA LEU A 44 -9.17 43.45 19.89
C LEU A 44 -8.87 43.34 21.39
N SER A 45 -9.79 43.73 22.27
CA SER A 45 -9.59 43.57 23.72
C SER A 45 -9.59 42.10 24.13
N LEU A 46 -10.40 41.25 23.50
CA LEU A 46 -10.35 39.79 23.69
C LEU A 46 -9.01 39.21 23.21
N LEU A 47 -8.48 39.65 22.07
CA LEU A 47 -7.15 39.24 21.57
C LEU A 47 -6.01 39.71 22.48
N VAL A 48 -6.10 40.91 23.06
CA VAL A 48 -5.13 41.40 24.06
C VAL A 48 -5.23 40.61 25.36
N ILE A 49 -6.45 40.32 25.84
CA ILE A 49 -6.64 39.50 27.05
C ILE A 49 -6.08 38.08 26.83
N LEU A 50 -6.37 37.46 25.69
CA LEU A 50 -5.80 36.16 25.33
C LEU A 50 -4.26 36.23 25.20
N GLY A 51 -3.73 37.23 24.49
CA GLY A 51 -2.29 37.38 24.27
C GLY A 51 -1.47 37.69 25.53
N VAL A 52 -2.06 38.37 26.51
CA VAL A 52 -1.36 38.79 27.75
C VAL A 52 -1.59 37.83 28.91
N PHE A 53 -2.80 37.28 29.08
CA PHE A 53 -3.11 36.43 30.25
C PHE A 53 -2.97 34.92 30.00
N VAL A 54 -3.11 34.41 28.77
CA VAL A 54 -2.88 32.97 28.50
C VAL A 54 -1.42 32.53 28.72
N PRO A 55 -0.38 33.37 28.51
CA PRO A 55 0.99 33.04 28.92
C PRO A 55 1.20 32.95 30.45
N TRP A 56 0.36 33.59 31.27
CA TRP A 56 0.44 33.56 32.73
C TRP A 56 -0.50 32.56 33.39
N ILE A 57 -1.68 32.32 32.82
CA ILE A 57 -2.57 31.22 33.21
C ILE A 57 -1.97 29.94 32.62
N GLY A 58 -1.11 29.28 33.40
CA GLY A 58 -0.34 28.10 32.99
C GLY A 58 -1.20 26.92 32.56
N LEU A 59 -1.65 26.93 31.30
CA LEU A 59 -2.31 25.81 30.65
C LEU A 59 -1.39 24.58 30.71
N PRO A 60 -1.87 23.40 31.14
CA PRO A 60 -1.06 22.20 31.17
C PRO A 60 -0.62 21.84 29.74
N GLN A 61 0.69 21.68 29.54
CA GLN A 61 1.30 21.48 28.22
C GLN A 61 0.84 20.20 27.48
N GLY A 62 0.04 19.34 28.13
CA GLY A 62 -0.46 18.07 27.58
C GLY A 62 -1.38 18.18 26.35
N LEU A 63 -2.08 19.31 26.15
CA LEU A 63 -3.09 19.44 25.09
C LEU A 63 -2.53 19.48 23.66
N PHE A 64 -1.25 19.81 23.46
CA PHE A 64 -0.62 19.88 22.14
C PHE A 64 0.67 19.04 22.00
N THR A 65 1.14 18.37 23.07
CA THR A 65 2.34 17.53 23.04
C THR A 65 2.07 16.09 22.63
N SER A 66 0.89 15.54 22.94
CA SER A 66 0.54 14.13 22.72
C SER A 66 0.77 13.64 21.28
N SER A 67 0.42 14.43 20.27
CA SER A 67 0.62 14.08 18.86
C SER A 67 2.10 14.01 18.47
N ARG A 68 2.94 14.95 18.94
CA ARG A 68 4.39 14.95 18.64
C ARG A 68 5.11 13.77 19.29
N VAL A 69 4.76 13.43 20.53
CA VAL A 69 5.31 12.26 21.26
C VAL A 69 4.84 10.94 20.63
N SER A 70 3.59 10.87 20.16
CA SER A 70 3.08 9.69 19.44
C SER A 70 3.74 9.48 18.08
N ILE A 71 4.21 10.54 17.41
CA ILE A 71 4.93 10.46 16.13
C ILE A 71 6.42 10.11 16.34
N SER A 72 7.08 10.62 17.39
CA SER A 72 8.51 10.36 17.61
C SER A 72 8.82 8.88 17.81
N LYS A 73 8.04 8.19 18.64
CA LYS A 73 8.27 6.76 18.99
C LYS A 73 8.38 5.84 17.76
N TRP A 74 7.70 6.15 16.66
CA TRP A 74 7.75 5.32 15.44
C TRP A 74 9.07 5.42 14.69
N LYS A 75 9.89 6.46 14.95
CA LYS A 75 11.27 6.55 14.45
C LYS A 75 12.22 5.61 15.18
N ASP A 76 11.94 5.38 16.46
CA ASP A 76 12.77 4.59 17.37
C ASP A 76 12.33 3.11 17.40
N TYR A 77 11.09 2.83 17.00
CA TYR A 77 10.50 1.49 16.84
C TYR A 77 11.35 0.61 15.94
N THR A 78 11.93 -0.45 16.51
CA THR A 78 12.89 -1.32 15.82
C THR A 78 12.21 -2.43 15.01
N LEU A 79 12.94 -3.02 14.06
CA LEU A 79 12.49 -4.21 13.34
C LEU A 79 12.19 -5.39 14.27
N ALA A 80 12.90 -5.51 15.39
CA ALA A 80 12.67 -6.59 16.37
C ALA A 80 11.32 -6.43 17.09
N GLU A 81 11.02 -5.23 17.60
CA GLU A 81 9.73 -4.92 18.21
C GLU A 81 8.58 -5.03 17.20
N ALA A 82 8.79 -4.52 15.98
CA ALA A 82 7.78 -4.54 14.93
C ALA A 82 7.40 -5.96 14.47
N VAL A 83 8.38 -6.85 14.34
CA VAL A 83 8.12 -8.26 14.05
C VAL A 83 7.45 -8.95 15.24
N ALA A 84 7.92 -8.70 16.47
CA ALA A 84 7.33 -9.30 17.67
C ALA A 84 5.87 -8.86 17.91
N ASN A 85 5.51 -7.63 17.54
CA ASN A 85 4.15 -7.11 17.64
C ASN A 85 3.16 -7.81 16.68
N VAL A 86 3.57 -8.06 15.43
CA VAL A 86 2.64 -8.60 14.42
C VAL A 86 2.71 -10.11 14.25
N ALA A 87 3.83 -10.77 14.57
CA ALA A 87 4.04 -12.18 14.21
C ALA A 87 3.01 -13.12 14.87
N LYS A 88 2.29 -13.88 14.05
CA LYS A 88 1.32 -14.90 14.49
C LYS A 88 1.88 -16.28 14.17
N ASN A 89 1.90 -17.19 15.16
CA ASN A 89 2.46 -18.54 15.04
C ASN A 89 3.89 -18.53 14.45
N GLY A 90 4.76 -17.68 15.01
CA GLY A 90 6.15 -17.53 14.57
C GLY A 90 6.32 -17.09 13.11
N THR A 91 5.33 -16.40 12.54
CA THR A 91 5.28 -16.05 11.12
C THR A 91 4.82 -14.62 10.89
N VAL A 92 5.51 -13.89 10.01
CA VAL A 92 5.19 -12.53 9.56
C VAL A 92 5.04 -12.49 8.03
N VAL A 93 4.12 -11.67 7.53
CA VAL A 93 3.99 -11.32 6.11
C VAL A 93 4.59 -9.92 5.93
N VAL A 94 5.42 -9.71 4.92
CA VAL A 94 6.22 -8.49 4.76
C VAL A 94 6.09 -7.93 3.35
N CYS A 95 5.81 -6.64 3.26
CA CYS A 95 6.02 -5.85 2.07
C CYS A 95 7.00 -4.71 2.37
N ALA A 96 7.67 -4.18 1.33
CA ALA A 96 8.44 -2.94 1.44
C ALA A 96 7.86 -1.91 0.46
N VAL A 97 7.58 -0.69 0.92
CA VAL A 97 6.88 0.34 0.12
C VAL A 97 7.27 1.76 0.51
N SER A 98 7.10 2.68 -0.45
CA SER A 98 7.18 4.14 -0.30
C SER A 98 5.82 4.79 -0.59
N GLN A 99 5.66 6.07 -0.26
CA GLN A 99 4.36 6.75 -0.19
C GLN A 99 3.53 6.63 -1.50
N PRO A 100 4.11 6.72 -2.71
CA PRO A 100 3.33 6.57 -3.95
C PRO A 100 2.78 5.16 -4.20
N TYR A 101 3.23 4.14 -3.45
CA TYR A 101 2.68 2.78 -3.49
C TYR A 101 1.53 2.56 -2.49
N LEU A 102 1.16 3.55 -1.67
CA LEU A 102 0.05 3.42 -0.71
C LEU A 102 -1.29 2.94 -1.34
N PRO A 103 -1.69 3.33 -2.56
CA PRO A 103 -2.89 2.77 -3.20
C PRO A 103 -2.79 1.26 -3.47
N PHE A 104 -1.61 0.79 -3.90
CA PHE A 104 -1.36 -0.66 -4.10
C PHE A 104 -1.31 -1.40 -2.76
N LEU A 105 -0.66 -0.83 -1.75
CA LEU A 105 -0.67 -1.36 -0.38
C LEU A 105 -2.12 -1.53 0.11
N ASN A 106 -2.98 -0.53 -0.12
CA ASN A 106 -4.39 -0.60 0.27
C ASN A 106 -5.12 -1.76 -0.44
N ASN A 107 -4.94 -1.89 -1.75
CA ASN A 107 -5.53 -2.96 -2.56
C ASN A 107 -5.11 -4.36 -2.08
N TRP A 108 -3.81 -4.53 -1.85
CA TRP A 108 -3.20 -5.78 -1.39
C TRP A 108 -3.67 -6.13 0.04
N LEU A 109 -3.71 -5.16 0.95
CA LEU A 109 -4.20 -5.37 2.32
C LEU A 109 -5.66 -5.80 2.40
N ILE A 110 -6.56 -5.27 1.56
CA ILE A 110 -7.94 -5.77 1.45
C ILE A 110 -7.94 -7.26 1.12
N SER A 111 -7.13 -7.67 0.13
CA SER A 111 -7.07 -9.07 -0.31
C SER A 111 -6.56 -10.01 0.81
N ILE A 112 -5.59 -9.57 1.63
CA ILE A 112 -5.09 -10.33 2.78
C ILE A 112 -6.12 -10.33 3.93
N ALA A 113 -6.82 -9.22 4.14
CA ALA A 113 -7.83 -9.09 5.19
C ALA A 113 -8.98 -10.09 4.99
N ARG A 114 -9.40 -10.30 3.74
CA ARG A 114 -10.35 -11.35 3.33
C ARG A 114 -9.88 -12.76 3.69
N GLN A 115 -8.58 -13.04 3.52
CA GLN A 115 -7.97 -14.31 3.94
C GLN A 115 -7.64 -14.36 5.45
N LYS A 116 -8.04 -13.35 6.24
CA LYS A 116 -7.84 -13.24 7.70
C LYS A 116 -6.37 -13.24 8.15
N HIS A 117 -5.44 -12.89 7.26
CA HIS A 117 -4.00 -12.82 7.56
C HIS A 117 -3.46 -11.39 7.74
N HIS A 118 -4.32 -10.38 7.84
CA HIS A 118 -3.86 -8.99 7.91
C HIS A 118 -3.09 -8.71 9.22
N GLU A 119 -3.50 -9.27 10.36
CA GLU A 119 -2.80 -9.08 11.65
C GLU A 119 -1.32 -9.50 11.67
N LYS A 120 -0.88 -10.35 10.74
CA LYS A 120 0.53 -10.78 10.63
C LYS A 120 1.35 -9.95 9.64
N VAL A 121 0.80 -8.88 9.06
CA VAL A 121 1.51 -8.05 8.07
C VAL A 121 2.36 -6.97 8.75
N LEU A 122 3.62 -6.85 8.33
CA LEU A 122 4.52 -5.74 8.62
C LEU A 122 4.86 -4.99 7.32
N VAL A 123 4.64 -3.68 7.33
CA VAL A 123 5.05 -2.76 6.27
C VAL A 123 6.44 -2.22 6.58
N ILE A 124 7.43 -2.59 5.78
CA ILE A 124 8.74 -1.92 5.82
C ILE A 124 8.60 -0.62 5.01
N ALA A 125 8.54 0.48 5.75
CA ALA A 125 8.42 1.82 5.21
C ALA A 125 9.80 2.30 4.72
N GLU A 126 9.89 2.56 3.42
CA GLU A 126 11.08 3.09 2.75
C GLU A 126 11.07 4.62 2.65
N ASP A 127 10.13 5.27 3.34
CA ASP A 127 10.15 6.70 3.68
C ASP A 127 9.35 6.98 4.97
N TYR A 128 9.60 8.13 5.60
CA TYR A 128 8.92 8.55 6.83
C TYR A 128 7.42 8.84 6.64
N ALA A 129 6.98 9.24 5.44
CA ALA A 129 5.57 9.54 5.19
C ALA A 129 4.74 8.24 5.25
N THR A 130 5.25 7.15 4.69
CA THR A 130 4.69 5.80 4.77
C THR A 130 4.68 5.29 6.21
N LEU A 131 5.80 5.43 6.92
CA LEU A 131 5.95 5.02 8.32
C LEU A 131 4.87 5.63 9.22
N PHE A 132 4.69 6.96 9.12
CA PHE A 132 3.69 7.65 9.93
C PHE A 132 2.28 7.42 9.41
N LYS A 133 2.04 7.36 8.09
CA LYS A 133 0.68 7.18 7.54
C LYS A 133 0.10 5.79 7.81
N VAL A 134 0.93 4.75 7.81
CA VAL A 134 0.51 3.41 8.21
C VAL A 134 0.30 3.36 9.73
N ASN A 135 1.26 3.80 10.55
CA ASN A 135 1.10 3.75 12.01
C ASN A 135 0.06 4.72 12.61
N GLU A 136 -0.38 5.75 11.87
CA GLU A 136 -1.52 6.61 12.21
C GLU A 136 -2.84 5.81 12.19
N LYS A 137 -3.03 4.98 11.16
CA LYS A 137 -4.27 4.23 10.89
C LYS A 137 -4.24 2.82 11.47
N TRP A 138 -3.06 2.21 11.50
CA TRP A 138 -2.82 0.83 11.91
C TRP A 138 -1.53 0.75 12.77
N PRO A 139 -1.62 1.13 14.06
CA PRO A 139 -0.47 1.27 14.94
C PRO A 139 0.36 -0.01 15.10
N GLY A 140 1.68 0.11 14.96
CA GLY A 140 2.63 -0.99 15.15
C GLY A 140 2.84 -1.87 13.91
N HIS A 141 2.12 -1.62 12.81
CA HIS A 141 2.23 -2.37 11.56
C HIS A 141 3.17 -1.76 10.51
N ALA A 142 3.85 -0.64 10.81
CA ALA A 142 4.96 -0.16 9.98
C ALA A 142 6.25 0.10 10.77
N VAL A 143 7.38 -0.17 10.12
CA VAL A 143 8.73 0.08 10.63
C VAL A 143 9.62 0.65 9.52
N LEU A 144 10.52 1.56 9.85
CA LEU A 144 11.56 2.04 8.94
C LEU A 144 12.91 1.54 9.45
N VAL A 145 13.67 0.84 8.60
CA VAL A 145 15.01 0.37 8.94
C VAL A 145 16.04 1.38 8.43
N PRO A 146 16.82 2.06 9.30
CA PRO A 146 17.78 3.07 8.86
C PRO A 146 18.90 2.51 7.95
N PRO A 147 19.50 3.34 7.07
CA PRO A 147 19.12 4.73 6.80
C PRO A 147 17.83 4.82 5.98
N ALA A 148 17.06 5.90 6.17
CA ALA A 148 15.92 6.22 5.31
C ALA A 148 16.43 6.66 3.91
N PRO A 149 15.90 6.11 2.81
CA PRO A 149 16.10 6.68 1.47
C PRO A 149 15.54 8.11 1.34
N ASP A 150 16.10 8.88 0.41
CA ASP A 150 15.46 10.13 -0.03
C ASP A 150 14.27 9.81 -0.96
N ALA A 151 13.08 10.26 -0.53
CA ALA A 151 11.78 9.85 -1.04
C ALA A 151 11.60 10.04 -2.56
N GLN A 152 12.21 11.07 -3.15
CA GLN A 152 12.02 11.39 -4.58
C GLN A 152 12.63 10.34 -5.54
N THR A 153 13.48 9.44 -5.07
CA THR A 153 14.37 8.66 -5.96
C THR A 153 13.74 7.37 -6.53
N ALA A 154 12.73 6.80 -5.86
CA ALA A 154 12.45 5.35 -5.96
C ALA A 154 11.55 4.89 -7.13
N HIS A 155 10.78 5.77 -7.76
CA HIS A 155 9.51 5.36 -8.41
C HIS A 155 9.59 4.81 -9.84
N LYS A 156 10.78 4.72 -10.46
CA LYS A 156 10.93 4.30 -11.88
C LYS A 156 11.70 2.99 -12.00
N PHE A 157 11.04 1.94 -12.48
CA PHE A 157 11.65 0.62 -12.70
C PHE A 157 13.00 0.71 -13.44
N GLY A 158 14.04 0.13 -12.85
CA GLY A 158 15.41 0.15 -13.38
C GLY A 158 16.18 1.47 -13.16
N SER A 159 15.63 2.44 -12.41
CA SER A 159 16.41 3.58 -11.88
C SER A 159 17.35 3.15 -10.76
N GLN A 160 18.28 4.04 -10.39
CA GLN A 160 19.15 3.83 -9.23
C GLN A 160 18.34 3.77 -7.93
N GLY A 161 17.32 4.61 -7.75
CA GLY A 161 16.48 4.57 -6.54
C GLY A 161 15.63 3.32 -6.46
N PHE A 162 15.12 2.81 -7.58
CA PHE A 162 14.41 1.52 -7.61
C PHE A 162 15.34 0.36 -7.21
N PHE A 163 16.59 0.37 -7.67
CA PHE A 163 17.61 -0.59 -7.24
C PHE A 163 17.99 -0.40 -5.76
N ASN A 164 18.15 0.84 -5.28
CA ASN A 164 18.45 1.12 -3.87
C ASN A 164 17.32 0.62 -2.95
N PHE A 165 16.07 0.73 -3.39
CA PHE A 165 14.88 0.17 -2.75
C PHE A 165 14.91 -1.37 -2.76
N THR A 166 14.92 -2.05 -3.91
CA THR A 166 14.84 -3.53 -3.92
C THR A 166 16.10 -4.24 -3.43
N SER A 167 17.28 -3.64 -3.51
CA SER A 167 18.53 -4.23 -2.99
C SER A 167 18.64 -4.27 -1.46
N ARG A 168 17.73 -3.61 -0.74
CA ARG A 168 17.60 -3.71 0.72
C ARG A 168 16.82 -4.94 1.17
N ARG A 169 15.86 -5.40 0.35
CA ARG A 169 14.96 -6.55 0.57
C ARG A 169 15.64 -7.76 1.24
N PRO A 170 16.74 -8.36 0.72
CA PRO A 170 17.34 -9.53 1.36
C PRO A 170 17.99 -9.26 2.71
N ARG A 171 18.39 -8.01 3.04
CA ARG A 171 18.91 -7.68 4.37
C ARG A 171 17.78 -7.70 5.40
N HIS A 172 16.64 -7.11 5.07
CA HIS A 172 15.47 -7.11 5.94
C HIS A 172 14.92 -8.52 6.15
N LEU A 173 14.83 -9.31 5.09
CA LEU A 173 14.43 -10.72 5.21
C LEU A 173 15.44 -11.50 6.06
N LEU A 174 16.75 -11.34 5.84
CA LEU A 174 17.78 -11.98 6.67
C LEU A 174 17.66 -11.61 8.16
N GLN A 175 17.47 -10.34 8.48
CA GLN A 175 17.29 -9.87 9.85
C GLN A 175 16.09 -10.54 10.54
N ILE A 176 14.97 -10.72 9.84
CA ILE A 176 13.77 -11.40 10.36
C ILE A 176 14.03 -12.90 10.58
N LEU A 177 14.78 -13.55 9.69
CA LEU A 177 15.21 -14.95 9.88
C LEU A 177 16.19 -15.09 11.04
N GLU A 178 17.09 -14.14 11.24
CA GLU A 178 18.06 -14.11 12.35
C GLU A 178 17.37 -13.84 13.70
N LEU A 179 16.26 -13.10 13.72
CA LEU A 179 15.32 -13.00 14.85
C LEU A 179 14.48 -14.28 15.10
N GLY A 180 14.59 -15.30 14.25
CA GLY A 180 13.96 -16.61 14.45
C GLY A 180 12.55 -16.78 13.88
N TYR A 181 12.05 -15.84 13.08
CA TYR A 181 10.70 -15.89 12.50
C TYR A 181 10.69 -16.49 11.08
N ASN A 182 9.58 -17.10 10.70
CA ASN A 182 9.27 -17.37 9.30
C ASN A 182 8.77 -16.07 8.64
N VAL A 183 9.12 -15.81 7.38
CA VAL A 183 8.67 -14.61 6.66
C VAL A 183 8.13 -14.92 5.27
N MET A 184 6.95 -14.39 4.96
CA MET A 184 6.40 -14.32 3.60
C MET A 184 6.63 -12.92 3.02
N TYR A 185 7.56 -12.75 2.09
CA TYR A 185 7.66 -11.52 1.31
C TYR A 185 6.60 -11.47 0.20
N ASN A 186 6.07 -10.27 -0.04
CA ASN A 186 5.14 -9.95 -1.11
C ASN A 186 5.39 -8.50 -1.61
N ASP A 187 5.41 -8.30 -2.92
CA ASP A 187 5.21 -6.97 -3.50
C ASP A 187 3.72 -6.61 -3.50
N VAL A 188 3.40 -5.32 -3.31
CA VAL A 188 2.02 -4.83 -3.12
C VAL A 188 1.18 -4.74 -4.41
N ASP A 189 1.75 -5.04 -5.57
CA ASP A 189 1.00 -5.19 -6.82
C ASP A 189 0.59 -6.66 -7.06
N MET A 190 0.17 -7.32 -5.97
CA MET A 190 -0.44 -8.64 -5.94
C MET A 190 -1.85 -8.60 -5.34
N VAL A 191 -2.65 -9.64 -5.60
CA VAL A 191 -3.97 -9.85 -4.96
C VAL A 191 -4.10 -11.30 -4.51
N TRP A 192 -4.46 -11.50 -3.25
CA TRP A 192 -4.76 -12.82 -2.65
C TRP A 192 -6.24 -13.19 -2.87
N LEU A 193 -6.50 -14.16 -3.73
CA LEU A 193 -7.83 -14.73 -3.95
C LEU A 193 -8.17 -15.84 -2.93
N ALA A 194 -7.16 -16.54 -2.43
CA ALA A 194 -7.29 -17.59 -1.42
C ALA A 194 -6.09 -17.55 -0.45
N ASP A 195 -6.16 -18.35 0.61
CA ASP A 195 -5.06 -18.53 1.57
C ASP A 195 -3.84 -19.23 0.91
N PRO A 196 -2.64 -18.63 0.90
CA PRO A 196 -1.42 -19.26 0.38
C PRO A 196 -0.73 -20.23 1.35
N PHE A 197 -1.03 -20.19 2.66
CA PHE A 197 -0.35 -21.04 3.64
C PHE A 197 -0.56 -22.56 3.43
N PRO A 198 -1.73 -23.07 2.99
CA PRO A 198 -1.92 -24.48 2.59
C PRO A 198 -1.02 -24.99 1.46
N TYR A 199 -0.42 -24.09 0.67
CA TYR A 199 0.50 -24.44 -0.42
C TYR A 199 1.97 -24.50 0.02
N LEU A 200 2.28 -24.09 1.25
CA LEU A 200 3.62 -24.17 1.86
C LEU A 200 3.89 -25.57 2.46
N GLN A 201 3.62 -26.60 1.66
CA GLN A 201 3.70 -28.01 2.04
C GLN A 201 5.14 -28.42 2.38
N GLY A 202 5.32 -29.52 3.14
CA GLY A 202 6.66 -29.92 3.60
C GLY A 202 7.29 -28.94 4.60
N LYS A 203 8.62 -28.94 4.69
CA LYS A 203 9.40 -28.10 5.62
C LYS A 203 10.60 -27.41 4.95
N HIS A 204 10.50 -27.15 3.65
CA HIS A 204 11.55 -26.56 2.82
C HIS A 204 12.05 -25.22 3.35
N ASP A 205 13.32 -24.88 3.08
CA ASP A 205 13.96 -23.64 3.55
C ASP A 205 13.33 -22.41 2.87
N VAL A 206 13.13 -22.50 1.56
CA VAL A 206 12.69 -21.41 0.69
C VAL A 206 11.61 -21.89 -0.27
N TYR A 207 10.50 -21.16 -0.33
CA TYR A 207 9.45 -21.32 -1.34
C TYR A 207 9.41 -20.06 -2.21
N PHE A 208 9.23 -20.22 -3.51
CA PHE A 208 9.19 -19.11 -4.46
C PHE A 208 8.25 -19.39 -5.64
N THR A 209 7.91 -18.35 -6.40
CA THR A 209 7.07 -18.46 -7.59
C THR A 209 7.91 -18.35 -8.87
N ASP A 210 7.44 -18.95 -9.96
CA ASP A 210 8.10 -18.83 -11.27
C ASP A 210 7.92 -17.40 -11.82
N ASP A 211 8.89 -16.88 -12.58
CA ASP A 211 8.73 -15.65 -13.37
C ASP A 211 8.46 -15.93 -14.86
N MET A 212 8.41 -17.20 -15.29
CA MET A 212 8.09 -17.56 -16.67
C MET A 212 6.58 -17.52 -16.97
N ALA A 213 6.23 -16.96 -18.12
CA ALA A 213 4.88 -16.96 -18.68
C ALA A 213 4.54 -18.23 -19.52
N ALA A 214 5.47 -19.18 -19.64
CA ALA A 214 5.25 -20.44 -20.35
C ALA A 214 4.43 -21.41 -19.47
N VAL A 215 3.38 -21.99 -20.02
CA VAL A 215 2.50 -22.94 -19.32
C VAL A 215 3.27 -24.21 -18.92
N LYS A 216 3.09 -24.65 -17.68
CA LYS A 216 3.57 -25.93 -17.16
C LYS A 216 2.42 -26.92 -16.97
N PRO A 217 2.69 -28.24 -16.97
CA PRO A 217 1.76 -29.24 -16.46
C PRO A 217 1.34 -28.93 -15.01
N LEU A 218 0.12 -29.26 -14.62
CA LEU A 218 -0.39 -28.99 -13.26
C LEU A 218 0.42 -29.73 -12.18
N ASN A 219 1.01 -30.87 -12.53
CA ASN A 219 1.90 -31.70 -11.70
C ASN A 219 3.40 -31.45 -12.01
N HIS A 220 3.78 -30.22 -12.38
CA HIS A 220 5.20 -29.91 -12.64
C HIS A 220 6.07 -30.11 -11.39
N SER A 221 7.35 -30.42 -11.59
CA SER A 221 8.31 -30.53 -10.49
C SER A 221 8.39 -29.25 -9.65
N HIS A 222 8.55 -29.42 -8.34
CA HIS A 222 8.80 -28.35 -7.37
C HIS A 222 10.30 -28.03 -7.22
N ALA A 223 11.19 -28.72 -7.94
CA ALA A 223 12.61 -28.39 -7.93
C ALA A 223 12.90 -27.01 -8.59
N LEU A 224 14.02 -26.39 -8.23
CA LEU A 224 14.51 -25.17 -8.89
C LEU A 224 14.67 -25.41 -10.42
N PRO A 225 14.01 -24.62 -11.30
CA PRO A 225 14.15 -24.79 -12.74
C PRO A 225 15.60 -24.60 -13.20
N PRO A 226 16.07 -25.37 -14.20
CA PRO A 226 17.43 -25.27 -14.71
C PRO A 226 17.72 -23.88 -15.29
N PRO A 227 19.00 -23.44 -15.34
CA PRO A 227 19.38 -22.18 -15.93
C PRO A 227 18.91 -22.02 -17.38
N GLY A 228 18.31 -20.88 -17.70
CA GLY A 228 17.96 -20.52 -19.08
C GLY A 228 19.13 -19.88 -19.83
N LYS A 229 18.87 -19.34 -21.04
CA LYS A 229 19.86 -18.76 -21.97
C LYS A 229 20.80 -17.67 -21.41
N LYS A 230 20.55 -17.15 -20.20
CA LYS A 230 21.39 -16.17 -19.50
C LYS A 230 22.26 -16.76 -18.37
N GLY A 231 22.42 -18.09 -18.33
CA GLY A 231 23.24 -18.80 -17.34
C GLY A 231 22.63 -18.89 -15.95
N ARG A 232 21.42 -18.34 -15.74
CA ARG A 232 20.66 -18.37 -14.49
C ARG A 232 19.21 -18.79 -14.71
N THR A 233 18.56 -19.19 -13.63
CA THR A 233 17.13 -19.51 -13.57
C THR A 233 16.24 -18.26 -13.64
N TYR A 234 14.92 -18.45 -13.66
CA TYR A 234 13.88 -17.44 -13.93
C TYR A 234 12.76 -17.49 -12.89
N ILE A 235 13.15 -17.37 -11.62
CA ILE A 235 12.29 -17.27 -10.44
C ILE A 235 11.98 -15.81 -10.11
N CYS A 236 10.77 -15.57 -9.61
CA CYS A 236 10.31 -14.24 -9.21
C CYS A 236 10.84 -13.86 -7.82
N SER A 237 11.34 -12.63 -7.63
CA SER A 237 11.77 -12.14 -6.29
C SER A 237 10.64 -11.49 -5.49
N CYS A 238 9.46 -11.35 -6.10
CA CYS A 238 8.33 -10.59 -5.57
C CYS A 238 7.47 -11.39 -4.58
N MET A 239 7.46 -12.73 -4.64
CA MET A 239 6.85 -13.61 -3.63
C MET A 239 7.86 -14.67 -3.21
N ILE A 240 8.18 -14.70 -1.92
CA ILE A 240 9.12 -15.65 -1.33
C ILE A 240 8.62 -16.01 0.08
N PHE A 241 8.53 -17.28 0.44
CA PHE A 241 8.41 -17.70 1.85
C PHE A 241 9.73 -18.30 2.33
N LEU A 242 10.17 -17.91 3.52
CA LEU A 242 11.45 -18.27 4.11
C LEU A 242 11.26 -18.76 5.54
N ARG A 243 11.87 -19.90 5.87
CA ARG A 243 11.97 -20.41 7.26
C ARG A 243 13.26 -19.91 7.93
N PRO A 244 13.35 -19.80 9.26
CA PRO A 244 14.54 -19.28 9.98
C PRO A 244 15.77 -20.21 9.97
N THR A 245 15.91 -21.08 8.97
CA THR A 245 16.94 -22.11 8.84
C THR A 245 18.28 -21.56 8.34
N SER A 246 19.34 -22.37 8.46
CA SER A 246 20.65 -22.09 7.86
C SER A 246 20.58 -21.95 6.34
N GLY A 247 19.79 -22.78 5.65
CA GLY A 247 19.65 -22.76 4.19
C GLY A 247 19.01 -21.47 3.68
N ALA A 248 17.88 -21.03 4.26
CA ALA A 248 17.24 -19.78 3.89
C ALA A 248 18.14 -18.56 4.17
N LYS A 249 18.85 -18.56 5.31
CA LYS A 249 19.85 -17.53 5.66
C LYS A 249 21.02 -17.51 4.67
N LEU A 250 21.45 -18.67 4.15
CA LEU A 250 22.49 -18.76 3.11
C LEU A 250 22.02 -18.14 1.79
N VAL A 251 20.78 -18.40 1.35
CA VAL A 251 20.22 -17.76 0.13
C VAL A 251 20.16 -16.24 0.27
N MET A 252 19.70 -15.72 1.41
CA MET A 252 19.68 -14.26 1.63
C MET A 252 21.09 -13.65 1.65
N LYS A 253 22.06 -14.31 2.30
CA LYS A 253 23.47 -13.87 2.30
C LYS A 253 24.06 -13.86 0.89
N LYS A 254 23.84 -14.91 0.09
CA LYS A 254 24.28 -14.96 -1.31
C LYS A 254 23.57 -13.93 -2.21
N TRP A 255 22.30 -13.60 -1.95
CA TRP A 255 21.61 -12.52 -2.67
C TRP A 255 22.22 -11.15 -2.36
N ILE A 256 22.63 -10.89 -1.11
CA ILE A 256 23.36 -9.66 -0.74
C ILE A 256 24.72 -9.59 -1.45
N GLU A 257 25.47 -10.69 -1.49
CA GLU A 257 26.75 -10.77 -2.23
C GLU A 257 26.57 -10.50 -3.74
N GLU A 258 25.55 -11.09 -4.38
CA GLU A 258 25.25 -10.86 -5.80
C GLU A 258 24.86 -9.41 -6.10
N LEU A 259 24.11 -8.77 -5.20
CA LEU A 259 23.78 -7.34 -5.30
C LEU A 259 25.01 -6.43 -5.15
N GLN A 260 25.97 -6.80 -4.29
CA GLN A 260 27.22 -6.08 -4.09
C GLN A 260 28.19 -6.26 -5.27
N ALA A 261 28.25 -7.47 -5.86
CA ALA A 261 29.05 -7.77 -7.04
C ALA A 261 28.50 -7.15 -8.33
N GLN A 262 27.22 -6.77 -8.35
CA GLN A 262 26.53 -6.20 -9.52
C GLN A 262 25.98 -4.79 -9.23
N PRO A 263 26.82 -3.79 -8.88
CA PRO A 263 26.38 -2.45 -8.53
C PRO A 263 25.70 -1.74 -9.71
N TRP A 264 24.63 -0.99 -9.41
CA TRP A 264 23.87 -0.26 -10.43
C TRP A 264 24.71 0.84 -11.09
N SER A 265 24.59 0.97 -12.40
CA SER A 265 25.10 2.10 -13.18
C SER A 265 24.16 2.43 -14.35
N LYS A 266 24.31 3.61 -14.96
CA LYS A 266 23.53 4.00 -16.16
C LYS A 266 23.70 3.00 -17.32
N ALA A 267 24.87 2.36 -17.43
CA ALA A 267 25.16 1.31 -18.41
C ALA A 267 24.67 -0.08 -17.98
N LYS A 268 24.88 -0.47 -16.72
CA LYS A 268 24.40 -1.73 -16.12
C LYS A 268 23.27 -1.44 -15.13
N LYS A 269 22.04 -1.42 -15.63
CA LYS A 269 20.82 -1.29 -14.80
C LYS A 269 20.61 -2.55 -13.96
N ALA A 270 21.29 -2.62 -12.83
CA ALA A 270 21.16 -3.71 -11.88
C ALA A 270 19.73 -3.81 -11.33
N ASN A 271 19.35 -5.01 -10.92
CA ASN A 271 18.02 -5.37 -10.45
C ASN A 271 18.18 -6.53 -9.46
N ASP A 272 17.31 -6.62 -8.46
CA ASP A 272 17.38 -7.63 -7.41
C ASP A 272 17.03 -9.04 -7.89
N GLN A 273 16.09 -9.19 -8.84
CA GLN A 273 15.64 -10.50 -9.29
C GLN A 273 16.75 -11.29 -10.02
N PRO A 274 17.55 -10.71 -10.94
CA PRO A 274 18.76 -11.36 -11.44
C PRO A 274 19.72 -11.84 -10.35
N ALA A 275 19.95 -11.03 -9.31
CA ALA A 275 20.82 -11.38 -8.20
C ALA A 275 20.22 -12.51 -7.33
N PHE A 276 18.90 -12.51 -7.08
CA PHE A 276 18.20 -13.60 -6.40
C PHE A 276 18.35 -14.92 -7.15
N ASN A 277 18.19 -14.89 -8.47
CA ASN A 277 18.33 -16.07 -9.32
C ASN A 277 19.76 -16.63 -9.32
N TRP A 278 20.78 -15.75 -9.35
CA TRP A 278 22.17 -16.18 -9.17
C TRP A 278 22.42 -16.79 -7.80
N ALA A 279 21.86 -16.22 -6.72
CA ALA A 279 21.95 -16.79 -5.38
C ALA A 279 21.33 -18.20 -5.32
N LEU A 280 20.09 -18.37 -5.81
CA LEU A 280 19.41 -19.67 -5.91
C LEU A 280 20.23 -20.70 -6.70
N ASN A 281 20.84 -20.31 -7.83
CA ASN A 281 21.70 -21.20 -8.61
C ASN A 281 23.01 -21.55 -7.90
N LYS A 282 23.60 -20.64 -7.11
CA LYS A 282 24.82 -20.89 -6.31
C LYS A 282 24.58 -21.70 -5.03
N THR A 283 23.33 -21.76 -4.55
CA THR A 283 22.92 -22.56 -3.38
C THR A 283 22.17 -23.84 -3.74
N ALA A 284 21.94 -24.12 -5.03
CA ALA A 284 21.31 -25.36 -5.47
C ALA A 284 22.09 -26.59 -4.97
N GLY A 285 21.38 -27.59 -4.43
CA GLY A 285 21.98 -28.78 -3.80
C GLY A 285 22.53 -28.57 -2.39
N GLN A 286 22.55 -27.34 -1.86
CA GLN A 286 22.93 -27.01 -0.47
C GLN A 286 21.75 -26.53 0.39
N VAL A 287 20.62 -26.20 -0.23
CA VAL A 287 19.43 -25.60 0.38
C VAL A 287 18.19 -26.30 -0.16
N ASP A 288 17.19 -26.49 0.69
CA ASP A 288 15.91 -27.11 0.31
C ASP A 288 14.98 -26.07 -0.33
N LEU A 289 14.82 -26.15 -1.65
CA LEU A 289 14.18 -25.13 -2.50
C LEU A 289 12.90 -25.66 -3.15
N TYR A 290 11.78 -24.94 -2.97
CA TYR A 290 10.46 -25.34 -3.44
C TYR A 290 9.80 -24.32 -4.38
N LEU A 291 9.61 -24.70 -5.63
CA LEU A 291 8.81 -23.96 -6.61
C LEU A 291 7.32 -24.18 -6.36
N LEU A 292 6.59 -23.12 -6.04
CA LEU A 292 5.14 -23.15 -5.85
C LEU A 292 4.39 -23.47 -7.17
N PRO A 293 3.18 -24.08 -7.12
CA PRO A 293 2.44 -24.45 -8.32
C PRO A 293 2.06 -23.24 -9.18
N GLN A 294 2.37 -23.26 -10.48
CA GLN A 294 2.07 -22.16 -11.41
C GLN A 294 0.57 -21.86 -11.52
N ALA A 295 -0.30 -22.86 -11.35
CA ALA A 295 -1.76 -22.68 -11.32
C ALA A 295 -2.24 -21.88 -10.10
N ALA A 296 -1.54 -22.00 -8.96
CA ALA A 296 -1.87 -21.26 -7.74
C ALA A 296 -1.20 -19.87 -7.70
N PHE A 297 0.01 -19.75 -8.25
CA PHE A 297 0.82 -18.53 -8.19
C PHE A 297 1.27 -18.07 -9.60
N PRO A 298 0.35 -17.76 -10.53
CA PRO A 298 0.71 -17.37 -11.88
C PRO A 298 1.36 -15.99 -11.98
N THR A 299 2.29 -15.87 -12.91
CA THR A 299 2.76 -14.55 -13.36
C THR A 299 1.63 -13.80 -14.08
N GLY A 300 1.65 -12.48 -13.98
CA GLY A 300 0.85 -11.59 -14.83
C GLY A 300 1.28 -11.60 -16.30
N GLY A 301 2.37 -12.28 -16.64
CA GLY A 301 2.73 -12.63 -18.01
C GLY A 301 1.88 -13.77 -18.57
N LEU A 302 1.45 -14.71 -17.70
CA LEU A 302 0.56 -15.82 -18.02
C LEU A 302 -0.92 -15.42 -17.83
N TYR A 303 -1.31 -15.05 -16.61
CA TYR A 303 -2.72 -14.82 -16.22
C TYR A 303 -3.42 -13.77 -17.11
N PHE A 304 -2.84 -12.58 -17.25
CA PHE A 304 -3.46 -11.49 -18.02
C PHE A 304 -3.34 -11.65 -19.55
N LYS A 305 -2.80 -12.76 -20.07
CA LYS A 305 -2.55 -12.96 -21.51
C LYS A 305 -3.12 -14.27 -22.07
N ASN A 306 -3.11 -15.35 -21.31
CA ASN A 306 -3.60 -16.65 -21.75
C ASN A 306 -5.00 -16.92 -21.20
N ARG A 307 -6.03 -16.41 -21.91
CA ARG A 307 -7.44 -16.57 -21.52
C ARG A 307 -7.87 -18.04 -21.41
N THR A 308 -7.40 -18.91 -22.30
CA THR A 308 -7.72 -20.34 -22.29
C THR A 308 -7.23 -20.98 -21.00
N TRP A 309 -5.95 -20.79 -20.67
CA TRP A 309 -5.34 -21.32 -19.45
C TRP A 309 -6.03 -20.81 -18.18
N VAL A 310 -6.47 -19.54 -18.13
CA VAL A 310 -7.21 -18.99 -16.98
C VAL A 310 -8.59 -19.66 -16.81
N GLN A 311 -9.26 -20.07 -17.89
CA GLN A 311 -10.51 -20.83 -17.79
C GLN A 311 -10.24 -22.30 -17.39
N GLU A 312 -9.21 -22.93 -17.96
CA GLU A 312 -8.79 -24.30 -17.64
C GLU A 312 -8.33 -24.47 -16.19
N THR A 313 -7.76 -23.41 -15.59
CA THR A 313 -7.30 -23.37 -14.19
C THR A 313 -8.20 -22.54 -13.27
N LYS A 314 -9.44 -22.26 -13.69
CA LYS A 314 -10.39 -21.43 -12.93
C LYS A 314 -10.64 -21.99 -11.53
N GLY A 315 -10.45 -21.16 -10.51
CA GLY A 315 -10.57 -21.54 -9.11
C GLY A 315 -9.32 -22.18 -8.49
N MET A 316 -8.26 -22.38 -9.27
CA MET A 316 -6.94 -22.80 -8.73
C MET A 316 -6.08 -21.61 -8.28
N HIS A 317 -6.38 -20.40 -8.73
CA HIS A 317 -5.56 -19.19 -8.52
C HIS A 317 -5.63 -18.70 -7.06
N VAL A 318 -4.46 -18.47 -6.43
CA VAL A 318 -4.33 -18.11 -5.01
C VAL A 318 -3.75 -16.71 -4.84
N ILE A 319 -2.63 -16.41 -5.52
CA ILE A 319 -2.07 -15.05 -5.62
C ILE A 319 -1.84 -14.70 -7.08
N ILE A 320 -2.42 -13.59 -7.54
CA ILE A 320 -2.19 -13.04 -8.89
C ILE A 320 -1.23 -11.86 -8.78
N HIS A 321 -0.17 -11.86 -9.61
CA HIS A 321 0.87 -10.84 -9.61
C HIS A 321 0.79 -9.91 -10.83
N ASN A 322 0.82 -8.59 -10.63
CA ASN A 322 0.74 -7.57 -11.68
C ASN A 322 2.09 -7.29 -12.38
N ASN A 323 3.01 -8.27 -12.45
CA ASN A 323 4.24 -8.18 -13.27
C ASN A 323 3.95 -8.30 -14.79
N TYR A 324 4.99 -8.21 -15.62
CA TYR A 324 4.89 -8.08 -17.09
C TYR A 324 4.18 -6.80 -17.60
N ILE A 325 3.99 -5.78 -16.75
CA ILE A 325 3.56 -4.43 -17.13
C ILE A 325 4.28 -3.36 -16.27
N THR A 326 4.46 -2.15 -16.83
CA THR A 326 5.24 -1.06 -16.21
C THR A 326 4.46 0.26 -16.25
N GLY A 327 4.53 1.02 -15.14
CA GLY A 327 3.76 2.25 -14.92
C GLY A 327 2.54 2.00 -14.01
N PHE A 328 2.27 2.92 -13.08
CA PHE A 328 1.23 2.75 -12.05
C PHE A 328 -0.15 2.70 -12.69
N ASP A 329 -0.53 3.72 -13.46
CA ASP A 329 -1.83 3.82 -14.14
C ASP A 329 -2.15 2.58 -14.99
N LYS A 330 -1.13 1.97 -15.61
CA LYS A 330 -1.28 0.73 -16.39
C LYS A 330 -1.49 -0.52 -15.51
N LYS A 331 -0.84 -0.59 -14.34
CA LYS A 331 -1.07 -1.64 -13.33
C LYS A 331 -2.45 -1.50 -12.69
N ILE A 332 -2.84 -0.28 -12.32
CA ILE A 332 -4.16 0.07 -11.76
C ILE A 332 -5.25 -0.26 -12.78
N LYS A 333 -5.17 0.27 -14.01
CA LYS A 333 -6.14 -0.06 -15.08
C LYS A 333 -6.25 -1.56 -15.31
N ARG A 334 -5.14 -2.31 -15.36
CA ARG A 334 -5.18 -3.77 -15.52
C ARG A 334 -5.81 -4.50 -14.33
N PHE A 335 -5.78 -3.94 -13.14
CA PHE A 335 -6.53 -4.49 -12.00
C PHE A 335 -8.03 -4.14 -12.08
N HIS A 336 -8.45 -2.95 -12.52
CA HIS A 336 -9.87 -2.70 -12.81
C HIS A 336 -10.39 -3.58 -13.97
N ASP A 337 -9.62 -3.72 -15.06
CA ASP A 337 -9.97 -4.51 -16.26
C ASP A 337 -10.17 -6.03 -16.00
N PHE A 338 -9.90 -6.50 -14.79
CA PHE A 338 -9.96 -7.91 -14.37
C PHE A 338 -10.60 -8.09 -12.97
N ASP A 339 -11.30 -7.07 -12.44
CA ASP A 339 -11.99 -7.10 -11.14
C ASP A 339 -11.06 -7.38 -9.92
N LEU A 340 -9.79 -6.95 -10.03
CA LEU A 340 -8.73 -7.09 -9.02
C LEU A 340 -8.37 -5.76 -8.31
N TRP A 341 -9.03 -4.66 -8.67
CA TRP A 341 -8.90 -3.37 -7.98
C TRP A 341 -10.01 -3.20 -6.94
N LEU A 342 -9.77 -3.73 -5.75
CA LEU A 342 -10.73 -3.82 -4.65
C LEU A 342 -10.94 -2.49 -3.91
N VAL A 343 -10.06 -1.50 -4.06
CA VAL A 343 -10.08 -0.28 -3.23
C VAL A 343 -11.37 0.52 -3.38
N ASP A 344 -11.93 0.58 -4.59
CA ASP A 344 -13.06 1.46 -4.91
C ASP A 344 -14.30 1.12 -4.05
N ASP A 345 -14.67 -0.17 -4.02
CA ASP A 345 -15.79 -0.69 -3.25
C ASP A 345 -15.41 -1.09 -1.80
N HIS A 346 -14.20 -1.65 -1.63
CA HIS A 346 -13.82 -2.40 -0.42
C HIS A 346 -12.73 -1.75 0.44
N ALA A 347 -12.41 -0.46 0.23
CA ALA A 347 -11.50 0.28 1.13
C ALA A 347 -11.88 0.22 2.62
N HIS A 348 -13.12 -0.11 2.97
CA HIS A 348 -13.57 -0.29 4.35
C HIS A 348 -13.09 -1.61 4.99
N GLU A 349 -12.67 -2.60 4.19
CA GLU A 349 -12.07 -3.87 4.65
C GLU A 349 -10.57 -3.76 4.90
N SER A 350 -9.95 -2.64 4.49
CA SER A 350 -8.53 -2.37 4.74
C SER A 350 -8.30 -1.86 6.16
N PRO A 351 -7.25 -2.33 6.88
CA PRO A 351 -6.77 -1.69 8.10
C PRO A 351 -6.34 -0.23 7.92
N LEU A 352 -6.08 0.21 6.69
CA LEU A 352 -5.77 1.61 6.36
C LEU A 352 -7.02 2.42 5.97
N GLY A 353 -8.19 1.79 5.81
CA GLY A 353 -9.42 2.43 5.37
C GLY A 353 -9.30 3.08 3.98
N ARG A 354 -10.04 4.18 3.76
CA ARG A 354 -9.78 5.10 2.64
C ARG A 354 -8.50 5.91 2.91
N LEU A 355 -7.67 6.07 1.89
CA LEU A 355 -6.37 6.77 1.89
C LEU A 355 -6.40 7.98 0.96
#